data_AF-K1TSS7-F1
#
_entry.id   AF-K1TSS7-F1
#
_cell.length_a   1.000
_cell.length_b   1.000
_cell.length_c   1.000
_cell.angle_alpha   90.00
_cell.angle_beta   90.00
_cell.angle_gamma   90.00
#
_symmetry.space_group_name_H-M   'P 1'
#
loop_
_entity.id
_entity.type
_entity.pdbx_description
1 polymer ?
#
loop_
_entity_poly.entity_id
_entity_poly.type
_entity_poly.pdbx_seq_one_letter_code
_entity_poly.pdbx_strand_id
1 'polypeptide(L)'
;MNKENIVTLKSPYRDDFQINGYRFGKGEKTCCIVGAMRGNEVQQLYVCSQIIRALSNIEKKGDLVYGKQIMVIPSLNPFSMNIQRRFWSVDNTDLNRMFPGDAHGKTTQRIAAGIFDFIKEY
;
A
#
# COMPACT_ATOMS: atom_id res chain seq x y z
N MET A 1 -13.57 2.22 -9.64
CA MET A 1 -12.23 2.01 -9.08
C MET A 1 -11.42 3.28 -9.33
N ASN A 2 -10.88 3.88 -8.27
CA ASN A 2 -9.98 5.03 -8.39
C ASN A 2 -8.58 4.62 -7.90
N LYS A 3 -7.54 4.94 -8.68
CA LYS A 3 -6.14 4.75 -8.25
C LYS A 3 -5.70 5.98 -7.48
N GLU A 4 -5.06 5.77 -6.34
CA GLU A 4 -4.56 6.83 -5.46
C GLU A 4 -3.09 6.62 -5.14
N ASN A 5 -2.33 7.71 -5.11
CA ASN A 5 -0.95 7.68 -4.63
C ASN A 5 -0.97 7.97 -3.12
N ILE A 6 -0.53 7.00 -2.32
CA ILE A 6 -0.57 7.06 -0.86
C ILE A 6 0.68 7.74 -0.31
N VAL A 7 1.85 7.34 -0.83
CA VAL A 7 3.15 7.88 -0.42
C VAL A 7 4.05 7.97 -1.64
N THR A 8 4.71 9.12 -1.81
CA THR A 8 5.78 9.31 -2.78
C THR A 8 7.12 9.39 -2.07
N LEU A 9 8.07 8.59 -2.51
CA LEU A 9 9.42 8.54 -1.97
C LEU A 9 10.40 9.01 -3.03
N LYS A 10 11.05 10.14 -2.74
CA LYS A 10 12.11 10.67 -3.59
C LYS A 10 13.26 9.68 -3.66
N SER A 11 13.61 9.29 -4.86
CA SER A 11 14.79 8.49 -5.14
C SER A 11 15.96 9.41 -5.49
N PRO A 12 17.16 9.18 -4.94
CA PRO A 12 18.32 10.02 -5.26
C PRO A 12 18.84 9.84 -6.70
N TYR A 13 18.55 8.69 -7.34
CA TYR A 13 19.15 8.31 -8.63
C TYR A 13 18.16 7.71 -9.65
N ARG A 14 16.85 7.71 -9.35
CA ARG A 14 15.79 7.18 -10.23
C ARG A 14 14.52 8.01 -10.08
N ASP A 15 13.47 7.66 -10.83
CA ASP A 15 12.12 8.16 -10.61
C ASP A 15 11.65 7.91 -9.17
N ASP A 16 10.74 8.76 -8.71
CA ASP A 16 10.13 8.65 -7.40
C ASP A 16 9.40 7.31 -7.25
N PHE A 17 9.60 6.65 -6.12
CA PHE A 17 8.85 5.43 -5.79
C PHE A 17 7.49 5.81 -5.25
N GLN A 18 6.44 5.28 -5.87
CA GLN A 18 5.06 5.54 -5.48
C GLN A 18 4.42 4.29 -4.89
N ILE A 19 3.90 4.42 -3.67
CA ILE A 19 3.00 3.42 -3.08
C ILE A 19 1.60 3.78 -3.51
N ASN A 20 1.00 2.92 -4.35
CA ASN A 20 -0.31 3.15 -4.92
C ASN A 20 -1.36 2.26 -4.26
N GLY A 21 -2.54 2.83 -4.02
CA GLY A 21 -3.74 2.15 -3.56
C GLY A 21 -4.88 2.23 -4.57
N TYR A 22 -5.87 1.36 -4.42
CA TYR A 22 -7.08 1.30 -5.22
C TYR A 22 -8.30 1.45 -4.31
N ARG A 23 -9.04 2.53 -4.51
CA ARG A 23 -10.26 2.86 -3.76
C ARG A 23 -11.51 2.35 -4.47
N PHE A 24 -12.39 1.75 -3.67
CA PHE A 24 -13.71 1.25 -4.05
C PHE A 24 -14.78 1.85 -3.14
N GLY A 25 -15.93 2.18 -3.70
CA GLY A 25 -17.02 2.83 -2.98
C GLY A 25 -16.74 4.31 -2.68
N LYS A 26 -17.64 4.92 -1.90
CA LYS A 26 -17.58 6.33 -1.48
C LYS A 26 -18.22 6.47 -0.11
N GLY A 27 -17.60 7.28 0.76
CA GLY A 27 -18.13 7.60 2.09
C GLY A 27 -17.10 7.31 3.18
N GLU A 28 -17.53 6.65 4.24
CA GLU A 28 -16.73 6.34 5.42
C GLU A 28 -15.61 5.35 5.07
N LYS A 29 -14.36 5.68 5.42
CA LYS A 29 -13.21 4.78 5.34
C LYS A 29 -13.44 3.61 6.32
N THR A 30 -13.60 2.40 5.78
CA THR A 30 -14.10 1.25 6.58
C THR A 30 -13.13 0.07 6.62
N CYS A 31 -12.33 -0.10 5.58
CA CYS A 31 -11.40 -1.21 5.48
C CYS A 31 -10.23 -0.88 4.58
N CYS A 32 -9.01 -1.16 5.05
CA CYS A 32 -7.80 -1.12 4.24
C CYS A 32 -7.18 -2.52 4.17
N ILE A 33 -7.02 -3.04 2.95
CA ILE A 33 -6.38 -4.32 2.65
C ILE A 33 -4.96 -4.03 2.16
N VAL A 34 -3.96 -4.49 2.92
CA VAL A 34 -2.55 -4.31 2.57
C VAL A 34 -1.95 -5.65 2.13
N GLY A 35 -1.28 -5.64 0.99
CA GLY A 35 -0.61 -6.80 0.40
C GLY A 35 0.84 -6.95 0.86
N ALA A 36 1.74 -6.99 -0.12
CA ALA A 36 3.16 -7.24 0.12
C ALA A 36 3.82 -6.11 0.93
N MET A 37 4.41 -6.44 2.07
CA MET A 37 5.22 -5.51 2.87
C MET A 37 6.72 -5.71 2.63
N ARG A 38 7.08 -6.88 2.09
CA ARG A 38 8.43 -7.26 1.70
C ARG A 38 8.53 -7.54 0.21
N GLY A 39 9.72 -7.41 -0.36
CA GLY A 39 9.88 -7.50 -1.81
C GLY A 39 9.79 -8.91 -2.40
N ASN A 40 9.79 -9.96 -1.59
CA ASN A 40 9.65 -11.35 -2.05
C ASN A 40 8.24 -11.95 -1.83
N GLU A 41 7.27 -11.13 -1.42
CA GLU A 41 5.89 -11.53 -1.10
C GLU A 41 4.97 -11.45 -2.35
N VAL A 42 5.35 -12.16 -3.43
CA VAL A 42 4.64 -12.11 -4.73
C VAL A 42 3.24 -12.72 -4.65
N GLN A 43 3.03 -13.72 -3.77
CA GLN A 43 1.72 -14.34 -3.59
C GLN A 43 0.69 -13.34 -3.04
N GLN A 44 1.09 -12.50 -2.10
CA GLN A 44 0.26 -11.44 -1.52
C GLN A 44 -0.12 -10.40 -2.57
N LEU A 45 0.84 -10.02 -3.42
CA LEU A 45 0.58 -9.13 -4.56
C LEU A 45 -0.46 -9.73 -5.51
N TYR A 46 -0.33 -11.03 -5.84
CA TYR A 46 -1.30 -11.73 -6.67
C TYR A 46 -2.70 -11.76 -6.03
N VAL A 47 -2.80 -12.06 -4.73
CA VAL A 47 -4.08 -12.06 -4.01
C VAL A 47 -4.72 -10.67 -4.06
N CYS A 48 -3.96 -9.60 -3.81
CA CYS A 48 -4.47 -8.23 -3.95
C CYS A 48 -4.98 -7.94 -5.37
N SER A 49 -4.32 -8.44 -6.42
CA SER A 49 -4.81 -8.29 -7.79
C SER A 49 -6.18 -8.98 -8.01
N GLN A 50 -6.40 -10.15 -7.42
CA GLN A 50 -7.68 -10.86 -7.49
C GLN A 50 -8.77 -10.13 -6.70
N ILE A 51 -8.44 -9.60 -5.52
CA ILE A 51 -9.34 -8.77 -4.71
C ILE A 51 -9.75 -7.51 -5.48
N ILE A 52 -8.80 -6.79 -6.08
CA ILE A 52 -9.07 -5.61 -6.91
C ILE A 52 -10.01 -5.96 -8.07
N ARG A 53 -9.78 -7.10 -8.73
CA ARG A 53 -10.64 -7.57 -9.83
C ARG A 53 -12.05 -7.88 -9.34
N ALA A 54 -12.18 -8.57 -8.20
CA ALA A 54 -13.48 -8.90 -7.61
C ALA A 54 -14.25 -7.64 -7.17
N LEU A 55 -13.60 -6.74 -6.42
CA LEU A 55 -14.20 -5.48 -5.98
C LEU A 55 -14.59 -4.58 -7.17
N SER A 56 -13.79 -4.55 -8.23
CA SER A 56 -14.14 -3.82 -9.46
C SER A 56 -15.42 -4.35 -10.10
N ASN A 57 -15.63 -5.68 -10.09
CA ASN A 57 -16.84 -6.28 -10.64
C ASN A 57 -18.06 -6.03 -9.75
N ILE A 58 -17.89 -6.09 -8.43
CA ILE A 58 -18.94 -5.79 -7.44
C ILE A 58 -19.36 -4.31 -7.56
N GLU A 59 -18.40 -3.39 -7.63
CA GLU A 59 -18.66 -1.96 -7.78
C GLU A 59 -19.40 -1.64 -9.08
N LYS A 60 -19.02 -2.27 -10.20
CA LYS A 60 -19.71 -2.09 -11.49
C LYS A 60 -21.17 -2.53 -11.48
N LYS A 61 -21.51 -3.52 -10.64
CA LYS A 61 -22.89 -3.98 -10.46
C LYS A 61 -23.70 -3.09 -9.50
N GLY A 62 -23.03 -2.21 -8.75
CA GLY A 62 -23.66 -1.44 -7.67
C GLY A 62 -23.84 -2.24 -6.38
N ASP A 63 -23.21 -3.41 -6.25
CA ASP A 63 -23.36 -4.33 -5.12
C ASP A 63 -22.44 -4.00 -3.94
N LEU A 64 -21.69 -2.89 -4.00
CA LEU A 64 -20.93 -2.40 -2.85
C LEU A 64 -21.86 -1.73 -1.84
N VAL A 65 -21.57 -1.94 -0.55
CA VAL A 65 -22.31 -1.30 0.54
C VAL A 65 -22.26 0.22 0.40
N TYR A 66 -23.44 0.84 0.37
CA TYR A 66 -23.57 2.28 0.22
C TYR A 66 -22.92 3.05 1.38
N GLY A 67 -22.28 4.17 1.07
CA GLY A 67 -21.65 5.04 2.07
C GLY A 67 -20.38 4.48 2.71
N LYS A 68 -19.90 3.31 2.27
CA LYS A 68 -18.68 2.66 2.77
C LYS A 68 -17.59 2.66 1.71
N GLN A 69 -16.35 2.69 2.18
CA GLN A 69 -15.17 2.78 1.34
C GLN A 69 -14.12 1.73 1.73
N ILE A 70 -13.58 1.06 0.71
CA ILE A 70 -12.51 0.07 0.83
C ILE A 70 -11.27 0.57 0.08
N MET A 71 -10.10 0.44 0.70
CA MET A 71 -8.80 0.68 0.08
C MET A 71 -8.04 -0.64 -0.07
N VAL A 72 -7.43 -0.87 -1.23
CA VAL A 72 -6.52 -2.01 -1.44
C VAL A 72 -5.16 -1.46 -1.85
N ILE A 73 -4.12 -1.73 -1.05
CA ILE A 73 -2.73 -1.34 -1.32
C ILE A 73 -1.92 -2.62 -1.63
N PRO A 74 -1.64 -2.92 -2.91
CA PRO A 74 -1.06 -4.22 -3.28
C PRO A 74 0.37 -4.44 -2.76
N SER A 75 1.14 -3.37 -2.62
CA SER A 75 2.51 -3.43 -2.10
C SER A 75 2.90 -2.13 -1.42
N LEU A 76 3.40 -2.22 -0.19
CA LEU A 76 4.05 -1.11 0.53
C LEU A 76 5.54 -1.00 0.22
N ASN A 77 6.11 -1.98 -0.48
CA ASN A 77 7.52 -1.98 -0.84
C ASN A 77 7.72 -2.39 -2.31
N PRO A 78 7.18 -1.60 -3.27
CA PRO A 78 7.35 -1.87 -4.70
C PRO A 78 8.83 -1.82 -5.11
N PHE A 79 9.64 -1.03 -4.41
CA PHE A 79 11.07 -0.92 -4.67
C PHE A 79 11.81 -2.24 -4.48
N SER A 80 11.65 -2.86 -3.30
CA SER A 80 12.28 -4.16 -3.05
C SER A 80 11.66 -5.28 -3.89
N MET A 81 10.37 -5.18 -4.24
CA MET A 81 9.72 -6.13 -5.17
C MET A 81 10.37 -6.13 -6.55
N ASN A 82 10.66 -4.94 -7.11
CA ASN A 82 11.26 -4.82 -8.44
C ASN A 82 12.64 -5.47 -8.55
N ILE A 83 13.36 -5.62 -7.43
CA ILE A 83 14.68 -6.27 -7.39
C ILE A 83 14.67 -7.58 -6.60
N GLN A 84 13.48 -8.11 -6.29
CA GLN A 84 13.26 -9.37 -5.55
C GLN A 84 14.03 -9.46 -4.22
N ARG A 85 14.26 -8.33 -3.56
CA ARG A 85 14.89 -8.30 -2.23
C ARG A 85 13.85 -8.35 -1.13
N ARG A 86 14.11 -9.06 -0.05
CA ARG A 86 13.18 -9.14 1.08
C ARG A 86 13.01 -7.78 1.78
N PHE A 87 14.11 -7.11 2.10
CA PHE A 87 14.13 -5.88 2.88
C PHE A 87 14.28 -4.63 2.03
N TRP A 88 14.06 -3.47 2.64
CA TRP A 88 14.25 -2.17 2.00
C TRP A 88 15.67 -2.07 1.43
N SER A 89 15.78 -1.86 0.12
CA SER A 89 17.04 -2.15 -0.56
C SER A 89 18.16 -1.15 -0.25
N VAL A 90 17.84 0.00 0.34
CA VAL A 90 18.82 1.06 0.68
C VAL A 90 19.58 0.74 1.96
N ASP A 91 18.90 0.25 3.00
CA ASP A 91 19.46 0.10 4.35
C ASP A 91 19.22 -1.29 4.96
N ASN A 92 18.67 -2.23 4.19
CA ASN A 92 18.34 -3.59 4.59
C ASN A 92 17.33 -3.68 5.76
N THR A 93 16.53 -2.64 5.98
CA THR A 93 15.53 -2.59 7.04
C THR A 93 14.24 -3.36 6.67
N ASP A 94 13.68 -4.10 7.62
CA ASP A 94 12.36 -4.73 7.47
C ASP A 94 11.25 -3.71 7.77
N LEU A 95 10.58 -3.20 6.72
CA LEU A 95 9.50 -2.22 6.83
C LEU A 95 8.41 -2.67 7.80
N ASN A 96 8.09 -3.97 7.84
CA ASN A 96 7.07 -4.52 8.73
C ASN A 96 7.43 -4.42 10.22
N ARG A 97 8.70 -4.15 10.56
CA ARG A 97 9.14 -3.93 11.94
C ARG A 97 9.20 -2.45 12.33
N MET A 98 8.91 -1.55 11.39
CA MET A 98 9.05 -0.12 11.60
C MET A 98 7.74 0.55 12.02
N PHE A 99 6.59 -0.13 11.92
CA PHE A 99 5.30 0.42 12.35
C PHE A 99 5.23 0.60 13.89
N PRO A 100 4.57 1.67 14.40
CA PRO A 100 3.81 2.69 13.66
C PRO A 100 4.67 3.72 12.92
N GLY A 101 6.00 3.68 13.08
CA GLY A 101 6.94 4.59 12.44
C GLY A 101 7.38 5.72 13.37
N ASP A 102 8.29 6.54 12.84
CA ASP A 102 8.73 7.79 13.47
C ASP A 102 8.97 8.81 12.36
N ALA A 103 8.20 9.91 12.36
CA ALA A 103 8.29 10.98 11.39
C ALA A 103 9.63 11.75 11.46
N HIS A 104 10.31 11.70 12.60
CA HIS A 104 11.65 12.28 12.81
C HIS A 104 12.77 11.23 12.73
N GLY A 105 12.41 9.95 12.52
CA GLY A 105 13.34 8.84 12.45
C GLY A 105 14.07 8.72 11.10
N LYS A 106 14.69 7.55 10.88
CA LYS A 106 15.36 7.21 9.61
C LYS A 106 14.33 7.01 8.48
N THR A 107 14.82 6.95 7.23
CA THR A 107 13.98 6.87 6.03
C THR A 107 12.85 5.83 6.14
N THR A 108 13.16 4.59 6.51
CA THR A 108 12.16 3.51 6.60
C THR A 108 11.15 3.73 7.74
N GLN A 109 11.54 4.39 8.84
CA GLN A 109 10.63 4.78 9.92
C GLN A 109 9.69 5.91 9.51
N ARG A 110 10.18 6.90 8.74
CA ARG A 110 9.33 7.97 8.20
C ARG A 110 8.33 7.44 7.18
N ILE A 111 8.75 6.46 6.36
CA ILE A 111 7.86 5.74 5.43
C ILE A 111 6.76 5.04 6.21
N ALA A 112 7.12 4.25 7.23
CA ALA A 112 6.15 3.56 8.07
C ALA A 112 5.17 4.53 8.75
N ALA A 113 5.66 5.68 9.25
CA ALA A 113 4.83 6.72 9.86
C ALA A 113 3.81 7.30 8.86
N GLY A 114 4.26 7.69 7.66
CA GLY A 114 3.36 8.22 6.63
C GLY A 114 2.32 7.21 6.16
N ILE A 115 2.70 5.93 6.03
CA ILE A 115 1.75 4.86 5.72
C ILE A 115 0.76 4.68 6.87
N PHE A 116 1.25 4.59 8.11
CA PHE A 116 0.42 4.36 9.30
C PHE A 116 -0.61 5.48 9.49
N ASP A 117 -0.19 6.74 9.35
CA ASP A 117 -1.08 7.90 9.43
C ASP A 117 -2.18 7.89 8.38
N PHE A 118 -1.93 7.32 7.20
CA PHE A 118 -2.95 7.15 6.17
C PHE A 118 -3.90 5.99 6.47
N ILE A 119 -3.36 4.81 6.80
CA ILE A 119 -4.16 3.58 6.95
C ILE A 119 -4.96 3.53 8.24
N LYS A 120 -4.54 4.23 9.31
CA LYS A 120 -5.26 4.23 10.60
C LYS A 120 -6.65 4.88 10.54
N GLU A 121 -6.90 5.64 9.48
CA GLU A 121 -8.18 6.29 9.21
C GLU A 121 -9.19 5.34 8.56
N TYR A 122 -8.79 4.10 8.21
CA TYR A 122 -9.62 3.04 7.64
C TYR A 122 -9.89 1.93 8.64
#